data_AF-A0A345VI88-F1
#
_entry.id   AF-A0A345VI88-F1
#
_cell.length_a   1.000
_cell.length_b   1.000
_cell.length_c   1.000
_cell.angle_alpha   90.00
_cell.angle_beta   90.00
_cell.angle_gamma   90.00
#
_symmetry.space_group_name_H-M   'P 1'
#
loop_
_entity.id
_entity.type
_entity.pdbx_description
1 polymer ?
#
loop_
_entity_poly.entity_id
_entity_poly.type
_entity_poly.pdbx_seq_one_letter_code
_entity_poly.pdbx_strand_id
1 'polypeptide(L)' 'MFNKSKKSDNRFEYIPMNSGSLIMVDQETGVEYYKDGIAMTVLYDTDGKPKINKDWRDSH' A
#
# COMPACT_ATOMS: atom_id res chain seq x y z
N MET A 1 1.91 31.38 -14.36
CA MET A 1 2.06 30.80 -13.01
C MET A 1 1.77 29.31 -13.12
N PHE A 2 2.78 28.46 -13.08
CA PHE A 2 2.58 27.02 -13.05
C PHE A 2 2.17 26.64 -11.63
N ASN A 3 0.88 26.44 -11.38
CA ASN A 3 0.44 25.68 -10.22
C ASN A 3 0.84 24.22 -10.46
N LYS A 4 2.11 23.93 -10.19
CA LYS A 4 2.59 22.57 -9.97
C LYS A 4 1.93 22.15 -8.65
N SER A 5 0.67 21.71 -8.72
CA SER A 5 0.02 21.03 -7.61
C SER A 5 1.03 20.00 -7.14
N LYS A 6 1.53 20.17 -5.91
CA LYS A 6 2.26 19.14 -5.20
C LYS A 6 1.29 17.97 -5.12
N LYS A 7 1.22 17.14 -6.16
CA LYS A 7 0.76 15.76 -6.03
C LYS A 7 1.74 15.21 -5.04
N SER A 8 1.35 15.17 -3.75
CA SER A 8 2.00 14.33 -2.79
C SER A 8 2.07 12.97 -3.46
N ASP A 9 3.29 12.55 -3.71
CA ASP A 9 3.71 11.32 -4.37
C ASP A 9 3.31 10.13 -3.48
N ASN A 10 2.02 10.04 -3.14
CA ASN A 10 1.46 9.01 -2.29
C ASN A 10 1.27 7.77 -3.15
N ARG A 11 2.41 7.20 -3.54
CA ARG A 11 2.53 5.87 -4.14
C ARG A 11 1.85 4.81 -3.27
N PHE A 12 1.70 5.07 -1.97
CA PHE A 12 1.08 4.15 -1.05
C PHE A 12 -0.19 4.72 -0.43
N GLU A 13 -1.23 3.89 -0.40
CA GLU A 13 -2.37 4.04 0.49
C GLU A 13 -2.07 3.33 1.82
N TYR A 14 -2.46 3.95 2.93
CA TYR A 14 -2.15 3.46 4.27
C TYR A 14 -3.44 3.06 4.99
N ILE A 15 -3.57 1.77 5.30
CA ILE A 15 -4.71 1.21 6.04
C ILE A 15 -4.22 0.98 7.49
N PRO A 16 -4.65 1.82 8.46
CA PRO A 16 -4.22 1.67 9.84
C PRO A 16 -4.72 0.35 10.42
N MET A 17 -3.83 -0.35 11.11
CA MET A 17 -4.13 -1.52 11.93
C MET A 17 -4.10 -1.12 13.42
N ASN A 18 -3.81 -2.06 14.32
CA ASN A 18 -3.65 -1.81 15.75
C ASN A 18 -2.17 -1.52 16.13
N SER A 19 -1.94 -0.84 17.25
CA SER A 19 -0.63 -0.68 17.90
C SER A 19 0.52 -0.21 16.99
N GLY A 20 0.30 0.81 16.15
CA GLY A 20 1.36 1.42 15.34
C GLY A 20 1.76 0.62 14.08
N SER A 21 1.17 -0.55 13.88
CA SER A 21 1.26 -1.29 12.62
C SER A 21 0.26 -0.74 11.60
N LEU A 22 0.60 -0.87 10.31
CA LEU A 22 -0.27 -0.49 9.21
C LEU A 22 -0.04 -1.37 7.98
N ILE A 23 -1.04 -1.45 7.11
CA ILE A 23 -0.89 -2.01 5.77
C ILE A 23 -0.65 -0.86 4.79
N MET A 24 0.34 -1.02 3.93
CA MET A 24 0.57 -0.13 2.79
C MET A 24 0.12 -0.85 1.52
N VAL A 25 -0.62 -0.18 0.66
CA VAL A 25 -1.02 -0.68 -0.66
C VAL A 25 -0.31 0.17 -1.71
N ASP A 26 0.56 -0.43 -2.52
CA ASP A 26 1.17 0.26 -3.66
C ASP A 26 0.08 0.55 -4.70
N GLN A 27 -0.19 1.83 -4.97
CA GLN A 27 -1.23 2.27 -5.89
C GLN A 27 -0.90 1.94 -7.36
N GLU A 28 0.38 1.68 -7.68
CA GLU A 28 0.81 1.26 -9.03
C GLU A 28 0.52 -0.22 -9.30
N THR A 29 0.66 -1.07 -8.27
CA THR A 29 0.66 -2.54 -8.45
C THR A 29 -0.43 -3.27 -7.65
N GLY A 30 -1.06 -2.60 -6.70
CA GLY A 30 -2.01 -3.17 -5.75
C GLY A 30 -1.39 -4.04 -4.66
N VAL A 31 -0.07 -4.19 -4.62
CA VAL A 31 0.61 -5.09 -3.67
C VAL A 31 0.49 -4.54 -2.25
N GLU A 32 0.15 -5.44 -1.32
CA GLU A 32 0.08 -5.14 0.11
C GLU A 32 1.42 -5.39 0.81
N TYR A 33 1.80 -4.45 1.68
CA TYR A 33 2.95 -4.53 2.55
C TYR A 33 2.49 -4.35 4.00
N TYR A 34 3.01 -5.16 4.91
CA TYR A 34 2.89 -4.92 6.34
C TYR A 34 4.04 -4.03 6.80
N LYS A 35 3.71 -2.94 7.49
CA LYS A 35 4.69 -2.04 8.10
C LYS A 35 4.50 -2.02 9.61
N ASP A 36 5.60 -2.24 10.31
CA ASP A 36 5.70 -2.13 11.77
C ASP A 36 6.95 -1.35 12.14
N GLY A 37 6.76 -0.12 12.65
CA GLY A 37 7.84 0.83 12.88
C GLY A 37 8.64 1.11 11.60
N ILE A 38 9.92 0.71 11.59
CA ILE A 38 10.84 0.84 10.45
C ILE A 38 10.84 -0.37 9.51
N ALA A 39 10.27 -1.50 9.94
CA ALA A 39 10.25 -2.71 9.14
C ALA A 39 9.09 -2.69 8.15
N MET A 40 9.35 -3.15 6.93
CA MET A 40 8.35 -3.29 5.87
C MET A 40 8.55 -4.64 5.19
N THR A 41 7.47 -5.43 5.10
CA THR A 41 7.50 -6.79 4.55
C THR A 41 6.35 -6.95 3.57
N VAL A 42 6.62 -7.55 2.40
CA VAL A 42 5.59 -7.91 1.42
C VAL A 42 4.67 -8.97 2.03
N LEU A 43 3.35 -8.77 1.91
CA LEU A 43 2.39 -9.83 2.25
C LEU A 43 2.24 -10.78 1.07
N TYR A 44 2.11 -12.06 1.36
CA TYR A 44 1.91 -13.10 0.35
C TYR A 44 0.53 -13.75 0.52
N ASP A 45 -0.06 -14.18 -0.58
CA ASP A 45 -1.25 -15.02 -0.59
C ASP A 45 -0.92 -16.48 -0.25
N THR A 46 -1.94 -17.34 -0.29
CA THR A 46 -1.79 -18.78 -0.01
C THR A 46 -0.95 -19.51 -1.06
N ASP A 47 -0.79 -18.94 -2.25
CA ASP A 47 0.00 -19.50 -3.35
C ASP A 47 1.46 -19.01 -3.33
N GLY A 48 1.82 -18.20 -2.32
CA GLY A 48 3.16 -17.61 -2.18
C GLY A 48 3.43 -16.45 -3.14
N LYS A 49 2.40 -15.87 -3.76
CA LYS A 49 2.51 -14.67 -4.60
C LYS A 49 2.24 -13.42 -3.78
N PRO A 50 2.77 -12.24 -4.18
CA PRO A 50 2.44 -10.99 -3.50
C PRO A 50 0.93 -10.81 -3.40
N LYS A 51 0.45 -10.55 -2.20
CA LYS A 51 -0.96 -10.34 -1.91
C LYS A 51 -1.39 -9.02 -2.55
N ILE A 52 -2.38 -9.09 -3.42
CA ILE A 52 -3.00 -7.93 -4.05
C ILE A 52 -4.21 -7.49 -3.23
N ASN A 53 -4.30 -6.19 -2.95
CA ASN A 53 -5.44 -5.61 -2.26
C ASN A 53 -6.72 -5.73 -3.11
N LYS A 54 -7.82 -6.16 -2.48
CA LYS A 54 -9.09 -6.38 -3.18
C LYS A 54 -9.71 -5.08 -3.66
N ASP A 55 -9.68 -4.02 -2.84
CA ASP A 55 -10.30 -2.74 -3.19
C ASP A 55 -9.56 -2.07 -4.36
N TRP A 56 -8.23 -2.19 -4.39
CA TRP A 56 -7.43 -1.77 -5.55
C TRP A 56 -7.77 -2.58 -6.80
N ARG A 57 -7.85 -3.92 -6.68
CA ARG A 57 -8.14 -4.80 -7.82
C ARG A 57 -9.55 -4.58 -8.37
N ASP A 58 -10.52 -4.35 -7.51
CA ASP A 58 -11.92 -4.21 -7.91
C ASP A 58 -12.22 -2.79 -8.47
N SER A 59 -11.29 -1.84 -8.30
CA SER A 59 -11.36 -0.49 -8.87
C SER A 59 -10.60 -0.29 -10.19
N HIS A 60 -9.88 -1.31 -10.68
CA HIS A 60 -9.07 -1.29 -11.91
C HIS A 60 -9.47 -2.43 -12.86
#